data_AF-A0A1J4VAZ2-F1
#
_entry.id   AF-A0A1J4VAZ2-F1
#
_cell.length_a   1.000
_cell.length_b   1.000
_cell.length_c   1.000
_cell.angle_alpha   90.00
_cell.angle_beta   90.00
_cell.angle_gamma   90.00
#
_symmetry.space_group_name_H-M   'P 1'
#
loop_
_entity.id
_entity.type
_entity.pdbx_description
1 polymer ?
#
loop_
_entity_poly.entity_id
_entity_poly.type
_entity_poly.pdbx_seq_one_letter_code
_entity_poly.pdbx_strand_id
1 'polypeptide(L)'
;MKKWFVVFIVFAFAASLGYFSNQAVYAKDAPKIAEKKTKIMTTGPVAEKEEPKVVHKFKSIEDAQEFDKLFSDKQVSFIVIEGLHKYALQEQKNAEEIDKQIDEKFGFKMKQGKMYRLDRQKLEMLEVGDIPKQEASEQQAPEQQ
;
A
#
# COMPACT_ATOMS: atom_id res chain seq x y z
N MET A 1 31.36 0.48 38.79
CA MET A 1 30.84 0.02 37.48
C MET A 1 29.70 0.87 36.88
N LYS A 2 29.31 2.05 37.41
CA LYS A 2 28.25 2.90 36.80
C LYS A 2 28.76 4.09 35.97
N LYS A 3 30.04 4.49 36.10
CA LYS A 3 30.59 5.68 35.43
C LYS A 3 31.09 5.42 34.00
N TRP A 4 31.26 4.16 33.62
CA TRP A 4 31.78 3.76 32.30
C TRP A 4 30.69 3.61 31.24
N PHE A 5 29.42 3.50 31.65
CA PHE A 5 28.29 3.38 30.72
C PHE A 5 27.97 4.69 30.00
N VAL A 6 28.24 5.85 30.60
CA VAL A 6 27.92 7.15 30.01
C VAL A 6 28.84 7.49 28.84
N VAL A 7 30.11 7.05 28.88
CA VAL A 7 31.08 7.30 27.80
C VAL A 7 30.71 6.52 26.53
N PHE A 8 30.16 5.32 26.67
CA PHE A 8 29.71 4.52 25.52
C PHE A 8 28.48 5.11 24.80
N ILE A 9 27.56 5.73 25.54
CA ILE A 9 26.33 6.31 24.96
C ILE A 9 26.65 7.57 24.13
N VAL A 10 27.59 8.41 24.57
CA VAL A 10 27.99 9.61 23.83
C VAL A 10 28.75 9.27 22.55
N PHE A 11 29.55 8.19 22.55
CA PHE A 11 30.27 7.74 21.36
C PHE A 11 29.36 7.16 20.27
N ALA A 12 28.28 6.47 20.65
CA ALA A 12 27.32 5.93 19.68
C ALA A 12 26.50 7.03 18.97
N PHE A 13 26.18 8.12 19.68
CA PHE A 13 25.40 9.22 19.11
C PHE A 13 26.20 10.04 18.07
N ALA A 14 27.50 10.26 18.30
CA ALA A 14 28.35 11.06 17.39
C ALA A 14 28.61 10.36 16.05
N ALA A 15 28.71 9.03 16.01
CA ALA A 15 28.89 8.27 14.76
C ALA A 15 27.61 8.24 13.88
N SER A 16 26.43 8.38 14.49
CA SER A 16 25.15 8.40 13.74
C SER A 16 24.91 9.71 12.96
N LEU A 17 25.48 10.83 13.42
CA LEU A 17 25.36 12.13 12.74
C LEU A 17 26.21 12.21 11.44
N GLY A 18 27.27 11.41 11.32
CA GLY A 18 28.11 11.37 10.12
C GLY A 18 27.46 10.68 8.91
N TYR A 19 26.44 9.84 9.13
CA TYR A 19 25.79 9.08 8.05
C TYR A 19 24.61 9.82 7.39
N PHE A 20 24.08 10.87 8.01
CA PHE A 20 22.97 11.66 7.43
C PHE A 20 23.42 12.72 6.42
N SER A 21 24.70 13.05 6.34
CA SER A 21 25.19 14.10 5.44
C SER A 21 25.45 13.65 4.00
N ASN A 22 25.30 12.36 3.66
CA ASN A 22 25.67 11.82 2.33
C ASN A 22 24.49 11.45 1.41
N GLN A 23 23.23 11.65 1.80
CA GLN A 23 22.07 11.38 0.92
C GLN A 23 21.49 12.62 0.21
N ALA A 24 22.12 13.78 0.33
CA ALA A 24 21.61 15.03 -0.27
C ALA A 24 22.16 15.37 -1.67
N VAL A 25 22.73 14.40 -2.41
CA VAL A 25 23.38 14.66 -3.73
C VAL A 25 22.89 13.74 -4.86
N TYR A 26 21.59 13.43 -4.91
CA TYR A 26 20.98 12.84 -6.12
C TYR A 26 19.65 13.52 -6.49
N ALA A 27 19.62 14.85 -6.44
CA ALA A 27 18.56 15.67 -7.01
C ALA A 27 19.13 16.71 -7.99
N LYS A 28 19.89 16.23 -8.98
CA LYS A 28 20.10 16.94 -10.24
C LYS A 28 19.87 15.91 -11.34
N ASP A 29 19.11 16.30 -12.35
CA ASP A 29 18.71 15.53 -13.54
C ASP A 29 17.33 14.86 -13.46
N ALA A 30 16.29 15.69 -13.50
CA ALA A 30 15.02 15.30 -14.11
C ALA A 30 14.63 16.35 -15.18
N PRO A 31 14.54 15.98 -16.47
CA PRO A 31 14.12 16.90 -17.51
C PRO A 31 12.62 17.19 -17.40
N LYS A 32 12.25 18.46 -17.58
CA LYS A 32 10.86 18.93 -17.72
C LYS A 32 10.19 18.19 -18.88
N ILE A 33 9.25 17.30 -18.59
CA ILE A 33 8.36 16.73 -19.61
C ILE A 33 7.08 17.55 -19.63
N ALA A 34 6.86 18.12 -20.81
CA ALA A 34 5.82 19.05 -21.17
C ALA A 34 4.41 18.48 -20.97
N GLU A 35 3.52 19.35 -20.49
CA GLU A 35 2.08 19.21 -20.63
C GLU A 35 1.72 19.00 -22.12
N LYS A 36 1.00 17.92 -22.43
CA LYS A 36 0.24 17.85 -23.68
C LYS A 36 -1.14 17.28 -23.42
N LYS A 37 -2.11 18.20 -23.41
CA LYS A 37 -3.55 17.95 -23.43
C LYS A 37 -3.96 17.19 -24.71
N THR A 38 -4.79 16.18 -24.48
CA THR A 38 -6.00 15.81 -25.25
C THR A 38 -5.85 15.27 -26.67
N LYS A 39 -6.24 14.00 -26.86
CA LYS A 39 -7.33 13.63 -27.79
C LYS A 39 -7.97 12.30 -27.42
N ILE A 40 -9.26 12.37 -27.07
CA ILE A 40 -10.19 11.27 -26.88
C ILE A 40 -10.56 10.69 -28.25
N MET A 41 -10.45 9.37 -28.43
CA MET A 41 -11.39 8.52 -29.18
C MET A 41 -11.03 7.06 -28.87
N THR A 42 -11.91 6.29 -28.23
CA THR A 42 -12.21 4.89 -28.60
C THR A 42 -13.50 4.48 -27.85
N THR A 43 -14.50 4.13 -28.64
CA THR A 43 -15.79 3.54 -28.32
C THR A 43 -15.64 2.10 -27.80
N GLY A 44 -16.20 1.84 -26.62
CA GLY A 44 -16.41 0.55 -25.96
C GLY A 44 -17.19 0.83 -24.67
N PRO A 45 -17.95 -0.12 -24.07
CA PRO A 45 -18.78 0.16 -22.92
C PRO A 45 -17.87 0.65 -21.78
N VAL A 46 -17.96 1.95 -21.49
CA VAL A 46 -17.23 2.58 -20.42
C VAL A 46 -17.82 2.03 -19.14
N ALA A 47 -17.17 1.01 -18.58
CA ALA A 47 -17.24 0.81 -17.15
C ALA A 47 -16.91 2.17 -16.54
N GLU A 48 -17.92 2.78 -15.93
CA GLU A 48 -17.87 4.05 -15.25
C GLU A 48 -16.60 4.04 -14.38
N LYS A 49 -15.56 4.76 -14.81
CA LYS A 49 -14.36 4.93 -14.01
C LYS A 49 -14.78 5.78 -12.83
N GLU A 50 -15.21 5.14 -11.75
CA GLU A 50 -15.43 5.79 -10.46
C GLU A 50 -14.18 6.64 -10.17
N GLU A 51 -14.35 7.96 -10.09
CA GLU A 51 -13.25 8.85 -9.73
C GLU A 51 -12.73 8.45 -8.34
N PRO A 52 -11.40 8.42 -8.14
CA PRO A 52 -10.82 7.96 -6.89
C PRO A 52 -11.33 8.81 -5.72
N LYS A 53 -12.06 8.18 -4.81
CA LYS A 53 -12.69 8.84 -3.67
C LYS A 53 -11.75 8.82 -2.49
N VAL A 54 -11.44 9.99 -1.92
CA VAL A 54 -10.70 10.07 -0.65
C VAL A 54 -11.55 9.50 0.47
N VAL A 55 -11.08 8.42 1.08
CA VAL A 55 -11.77 7.72 2.18
C VAL A 55 -11.09 7.90 3.53
N HIS A 56 -9.80 8.24 3.54
CA HIS A 56 -9.08 8.57 4.77
C HIS A 56 -7.97 9.59 4.49
N LYS A 57 -7.72 10.51 5.43
CA LYS A 57 -6.59 11.45 5.38
C LYS A 57 -5.73 11.25 6.63
N PHE A 58 -4.45 10.97 6.43
CA PHE A 58 -3.51 10.78 7.54
C PHE A 58 -3.09 12.14 8.12
N LYS A 59 -2.84 12.17 9.42
CA LYS A 59 -2.49 13.41 10.13
C LYS A 59 -1.00 13.75 10.00
N SER A 60 -0.17 12.74 9.76
CA SER A 60 1.29 12.85 9.69
C SER A 60 1.86 11.93 8.62
N ILE A 61 3.13 12.15 8.28
CA ILE A 61 3.87 11.28 7.33
C ILE A 61 4.14 9.93 8.00
N GLU A 62 4.44 9.94 9.30
CA GLU A 62 4.68 8.76 10.11
C GLU A 62 3.46 7.84 10.13
N ASP A 63 2.26 8.40 10.35
CA ASP A 63 0.99 7.67 10.31
C ASP A 63 0.77 7.02 8.94
N ALA A 64 1.06 7.75 7.86
CA ALA A 64 0.92 7.24 6.50
C ALA A 64 1.93 6.14 6.18
N GLN A 65 3.16 6.21 6.71
CA GLN A 65 4.18 5.17 6.54
C GLN A 65 3.84 3.90 7.32
N GLU A 66 3.35 4.05 8.55
CA GLU A 66 2.90 2.92 9.35
C GLU A 66 1.70 2.22 8.70
N PHE A 67 0.76 3.02 8.17
CA PHE A 67 -0.33 2.50 7.38
C PHE A 67 0.17 1.81 6.10
N ASP A 68 1.09 2.41 5.33
CA ASP A 68 1.63 1.83 4.09
C ASP A 68 2.23 0.45 4.33
N LYS A 69 2.92 0.28 5.45
CA LYS A 69 3.46 -1.01 5.88
C LYS A 69 2.34 -2.02 6.15
N LEU A 70 1.35 -1.68 6.98
CA LEU A 70 0.22 -2.57 7.26
C LEU A 70 -0.56 -2.90 5.99
N PHE A 71 -0.79 -1.91 5.13
CA PHE A 71 -1.48 -2.09 3.86
C PHE A 71 -0.73 -3.04 2.93
N SER A 72 0.59 -2.89 2.82
CA SER A 72 1.43 -3.77 2.01
C SER A 72 1.46 -5.19 2.57
N ASP A 73 1.62 -5.34 3.89
CA ASP A 73 1.60 -6.64 4.58
C ASP A 73 0.26 -7.37 4.30
N LYS A 74 -0.87 -6.64 4.31
CA LYS A 74 -2.19 -7.19 3.98
C LYS A 74 -2.28 -7.69 2.52
N GLN A 75 -1.75 -6.93 1.56
CA GLN A 75 -1.74 -7.32 0.15
C GLN A 75 -0.93 -8.62 -0.06
N VAL A 76 0.19 -8.77 0.64
CA VAL A 76 0.99 -9.99 0.61
C VAL A 76 0.19 -11.17 1.16
N SER A 77 -0.49 -11.01 2.30
CA SER A 77 -1.35 -12.07 2.84
C SER A 77 -2.44 -12.50 1.84
N PHE A 78 -3.09 -11.57 1.14
CA PHE A 78 -4.06 -11.92 0.09
C PHE A 78 -3.44 -12.72 -1.06
N ILE A 79 -2.27 -12.31 -1.57
CA ILE A 79 -1.56 -13.04 -2.63
C ILE A 79 -1.24 -14.47 -2.19
N VAL A 80 -0.84 -14.65 -0.93
CA VAL A 80 -0.54 -15.99 -0.38
C VAL A 80 -1.81 -16.82 -0.18
N ILE A 81 -2.92 -16.23 0.25
CA ILE A 81 -4.22 -16.92 0.35
C ILE A 81 -4.65 -17.44 -1.02
N GLU A 82 -4.55 -16.61 -2.06
CA GLU A 82 -4.93 -16.98 -3.43
C GLU A 82 -3.97 -18.00 -4.07
N GLY A 83 -2.66 -17.89 -3.81
CA GLY A 83 -1.65 -18.74 -4.44
C GLY A 83 -1.32 -20.03 -3.69
N LEU A 84 -1.49 -20.08 -2.37
CA LEU A 84 -0.94 -21.12 -1.49
C LEU A 84 -1.95 -21.56 -0.41
N HIS A 85 -2.82 -22.50 -0.78
CA HIS A 85 -3.83 -23.10 0.11
C HIS A 85 -3.30 -23.60 1.47
N LYS A 86 -2.05 -24.07 1.54
CA LYS A 86 -1.45 -24.58 2.80
C LYS A 86 -1.26 -23.48 3.87
N TYR A 87 -1.07 -22.23 3.46
CA TYR A 87 -0.88 -21.09 4.36
C TYR A 87 -2.11 -20.19 4.44
N ALA A 88 -3.12 -20.44 3.59
CA ALA A 88 -4.31 -19.61 3.48
C ALA A 88 -5.02 -19.37 4.82
N LEU A 89 -5.16 -20.38 5.69
CA LEU A 89 -5.80 -20.20 7.01
C LEU A 89 -4.99 -19.30 7.96
N GLN A 90 -3.66 -19.37 7.89
CA GLN A 90 -2.79 -18.52 8.71
C GLN A 90 -2.80 -17.09 8.16
N GLU A 91 -2.69 -16.94 6.85
CA GLU A 91 -2.68 -15.63 6.20
C GLU A 91 -4.05 -14.94 6.25
N GLN A 92 -5.15 -15.70 6.29
CA GLN A 92 -6.47 -15.15 6.55
C GLN A 92 -6.53 -14.52 7.95
N LYS A 93 -6.03 -15.22 8.97
CA LYS A 93 -5.92 -14.67 10.33
C LYS A 93 -5.01 -13.45 10.39
N ASN A 94 -3.89 -13.47 9.67
CA ASN A 94 -2.98 -12.33 9.58
C ASN A 94 -3.68 -11.12 8.94
N ALA A 95 -4.38 -11.32 7.82
CA ALA A 95 -5.11 -10.26 7.14
C ALA A 95 -6.23 -9.67 8.02
N GLU A 96 -6.95 -10.51 8.77
CA GLU A 96 -7.96 -10.07 9.76
C GLU A 96 -7.34 -9.26 10.90
N GLU A 97 -6.17 -9.68 11.41
CA GLU A 97 -5.47 -8.96 12.47
C GLU A 97 -4.92 -7.61 11.98
N ILE A 98 -4.41 -7.56 10.75
CA ILE A 98 -4.00 -6.31 10.12
C ILE A 98 -5.20 -5.37 9.96
N ASP A 99 -6.37 -5.89 9.59
CA ASP A 99 -7.59 -5.08 9.50
C ASP A 99 -7.99 -4.47 10.85
N LYS A 100 -7.87 -5.22 11.95
CA LYS A 100 -8.10 -4.66 13.29
C LYS A 100 -7.09 -3.57 13.63
N GLN A 101 -5.81 -3.78 13.34
CA GLN A 101 -4.79 -2.75 13.59
C GLN A 101 -5.07 -1.47 12.80
N ILE A 102 -5.56 -1.60 11.57
CA ILE A 102 -5.92 -0.45 10.74
C ILE A 102 -7.15 0.27 11.32
N ASP A 103 -8.19 -0.47 11.73
CA ASP A 103 -9.38 0.10 12.35
C ASP A 103 -9.07 0.79 13.69
N GLU A 104 -8.29 0.15 14.55
CA GLU A 104 -7.95 0.68 15.88
C GLU A 104 -7.07 1.92 15.80
N LYS A 105 -6.03 1.90 14.93
CA LYS A 105 -5.07 3.01 14.84
C LYS A 105 -5.58 4.18 14.02
N PHE A 106 -6.29 3.90 12.93
CA PHE A 106 -6.70 4.93 11.96
C PHE A 106 -8.21 5.17 11.93
N GLY A 107 -9.01 4.39 12.67
CA GLY A 107 -10.47 4.53 12.67
C GLY A 107 -11.09 4.25 11.31
N PHE A 108 -10.42 3.45 10.48
CA PHE A 108 -10.77 3.21 9.08
C PHE A 108 -10.95 1.73 8.81
N LYS A 109 -12.06 1.37 8.15
CA LYS A 109 -12.34 0.01 7.70
C LYS A 109 -12.34 -0.06 6.18
N MET A 110 -11.51 -0.95 5.64
CA MET A 110 -11.55 -1.30 4.22
C MET A 110 -12.78 -2.14 3.93
N LYS A 111 -13.52 -1.80 2.88
CA LYS A 111 -14.67 -2.57 2.43
C LYS A 111 -14.21 -3.75 1.58
N GLN A 112 -14.80 -4.91 1.83
CA GLN A 112 -14.63 -6.06 0.95
C GLN A 112 -15.19 -5.74 -0.44
N GLY A 113 -14.47 -6.14 -1.48
CA GLY A 113 -14.88 -5.88 -2.87
C GLY A 113 -14.49 -4.50 -3.42
N LYS A 114 -13.89 -3.62 -2.62
CA LYS A 114 -13.35 -2.34 -3.08
C LYS A 114 -11.83 -2.37 -3.19
N MET A 115 -11.29 -1.69 -4.19
CA MET A 115 -9.86 -1.46 -4.35
C MET A 115 -9.46 -0.15 -3.67
N TYR A 116 -8.28 -0.17 -3.07
CA TYR A 116 -7.74 0.94 -2.31
C TYR A 116 -6.34 1.31 -2.81
N ARG A 117 -5.99 2.60 -2.78
CA ARG A 117 -4.67 3.11 -3.13
C ARG A 117 -4.24 4.18 -2.14
N LEU A 118 -3.04 4.03 -1.60
CA LEU A 118 -2.40 5.08 -0.81
C LEU A 118 -1.72 6.12 -1.72
N ASP A 119 -2.14 7.38 -1.63
CA ASP A 119 -1.42 8.53 -2.18
C ASP A 119 -0.44 9.07 -1.13
N ARG A 120 0.82 8.67 -1.26
CA ARG A 120 1.91 9.07 -0.34
C ARG A 120 2.26 10.55 -0.40
N GLN A 121 1.95 11.24 -1.51
CA GLN A 121 2.24 12.66 -1.65
C GLN A 121 1.19 13.50 -0.94
N LYS A 122 -0.08 13.07 -1.00
CA LYS A 122 -1.19 13.77 -0.36
C LYS A 122 -1.51 13.26 1.04
N LEU A 123 -0.93 12.13 1.45
CA LEU A 123 -1.23 11.44 2.70
C LEU A 123 -2.72 11.06 2.76
N GLU A 124 -3.23 10.48 1.68
CA GLU A 124 -4.64 10.14 1.52
C GLU A 124 -4.80 8.68 1.08
N MET A 125 -5.78 7.98 1.66
CA MET A 125 -6.27 6.71 1.14
C MET A 125 -7.41 6.98 0.18
N LEU A 126 -7.32 6.39 -1.02
CA LEU A 126 -8.28 6.52 -2.10
C LEU A 126 -8.98 5.18 -2.34
N GLU A 127 -10.30 5.17 -2.41
CA GLU A 127 -11.09 4.08 -2.97
C GLU A 127 -11.11 4.26 -4.49
N VAL A 128 -10.58 3.29 -5.23
CA VAL A 128 -10.31 3.39 -6.68
C VAL A 128 -11.28 2.58 -7.55
N GLY A 129 -12.33 2.03 -6.96
CA GLY A 129 -13.40 1.28 -7.63
C GLY A 129 -13.61 -0.12 -7.07
N ASP A 130 -14.43 -0.91 -7.75
CA ASP A 130 -14.72 -2.31 -7.40
C ASP A 130 -13.63 -3.27 -7.87
N ILE A 131 -13.34 -4.29 -7.06
CA ILE A 131 -12.49 -5.42 -7.47
C ILE A 131 -13.22 -6.15 -8.60
N PRO A 132 -12.58 -6.38 -9.76
CA PRO A 132 -13.17 -7.15 -10.83
C PRO A 132 -13.55 -8.54 -10.31
N LYS A 133 -14.84 -8.87 -10.35
CA LYS A 133 -15.26 -10.25 -10.11
C LYS A 133 -14.77 -11.05 -11.32
N GLN A 134 -13.80 -11.93 -11.13
CA GLN A 134 -13.55 -12.97 -12.12
C GLN A 134 -14.84 -13.78 -12.23
N GLU A 135 -15.56 -13.61 -13.34
CA GLU A 135 -16.54 -14.59 -13.76
C GLU A 135 -15.80 -15.92 -13.80
N ALA A 136 -16.24 -16.88 -12.98
CA ALA A 136 -15.67 -18.21 -12.95
C ALA A 136 -15.68 -18.70 -14.41
N SER A 137 -14.51 -18.96 -14.97
CA SER A 137 -14.37 -19.52 -16.30
C SER A 137 -15.19 -20.80 -16.32
N GLU A 138 -16.33 -20.70 -17.00
CA GLU A 138 -17.30 -21.75 -17.19
C GLU A 138 -16.54 -22.97 -17.71
N GLN A 139 -16.56 -24.04 -16.93
CA GLN A 139 -16.01 -25.33 -17.28
C GLN A 139 -16.40 -25.63 -18.74
N GLN A 140 -15.42 -25.67 -19.64
CA GLN A 140 -15.59 -26.38 -20.90
C GLN A 140 -16.01 -27.80 -20.54
N ALA A 141 -17.30 -28.07 -20.66
CA ALA A 141 -17.85 -29.40 -20.62
C ALA A 141 -17.11 -30.26 -21.66
N PRO A 142 -16.72 -31.51 -21.34
CA PRO A 142 -16.26 -32.41 -22.37
C PRO A 142 -17.45 -32.72 -23.28
N GLU A 143 -17.44 -32.21 -24.51
CA GLU A 143 -18.26 -32.79 -25.58
C GLU A 143 -17.74 -34.22 -25.79
N GLN A 144 -18.37 -35.17 -25.10
CA GLN A 144 -18.47 -36.53 -25.58
C GLN A 144 -19.57 -36.55 -26.65
N GLN A 145 -19.20 -36.76 -27.90
CA GLN A 145 -19.94 -37.58 -28.87
C GLN A 145 -19.04 -37.97 -30.05
#